data_AF-A0A7V9CTP0-F1
#
_entry.id   AF-A0A7V9CTP0-F1
#
_cell.length_a   1.000
_cell.length_b   1.000
_cell.length_c   1.000
_cell.angle_alpha   90.00
_cell.angle_beta   90.00
_cell.angle_gamma   90.00
#
_symmetry.space_group_name_H-M   'P 1'
#
loop_
_entity.id
_entity.type
_entity.pdbx_description
1 polymer ?
#
loop_
_entity_poly.entity_id
_entity_poly.type
_entity_poly.pdbx_seq_one_letter_code
_entity_poly.pdbx_strand_id
1 'polypeptide(L)' 'RYGVWVERTNYGKTSMGIERSTFVIDAEGNVVKAMRRVKPDTHAADVLAAL' A
#
# COMPACT_ATOMS: atom_id res chain seq x y z
N ARG A 1 10.15 1.39 8.21
CA ARG A 1 10.18 1.66 6.75
C ARG A 1 9.09 0.80 6.09
N TYR A 2 8.19 1.37 5.28
CA TYR A 2 6.94 0.70 4.84
C TYR A 2 7.07 -0.33 3.69
N GLY A 3 8.26 -0.48 3.12
CA GLY A 3 8.49 -1.49 2.06
C GLY A 3 7.64 -1.30 0.81
N VAL A 4 7.35 -0.05 0.43
CA VAL A 4 6.57 0.28 -0.78
C VAL A 4 7.43 0.40 -2.03
N TRP A 5 8.76 0.47 -1.88
CA TRP A 5 9.69 0.49 -3.01
C TRP A 5 9.94 -0.93 -3.47
N VAL A 6 9.33 -1.31 -4.59
CA VAL A 6 9.33 -2.69 -5.09
C VAL A 6 9.79 -2.73 -6.54
N GLU A 7 10.31 -3.88 -6.93
CA GLU A 7 10.64 -4.16 -8.32
C GLU A 7 9.36 -4.40 -9.13
N ARG A 8 9.32 -3.85 -10.34
CA ARG A 8 8.23 -4.04 -11.30
C ARG A 8 8.80 -4.35 -12.67
N THR A 9 8.29 -5.42 -13.27
CA THR A 9 8.56 -5.74 -14.67
C THR A 9 7.38 -5.31 -15.51
N ASN A 10 7.59 -4.36 -16.42
CA ASN A 10 6.60 -3.92 -17.40
C ASN A 10 7.22 -4.02 -18.79
N TYR A 11 6.54 -4.71 -19.70
CA TYR A 11 6.97 -4.87 -21.09
C TYR A 11 8.43 -5.35 -21.23
N GLY A 12 8.83 -6.33 -20.41
CA GLY A 12 10.18 -6.89 -20.40
C GLY A 12 11.27 -6.01 -19.78
N LYS A 13 10.92 -4.81 -19.29
CA LYS A 13 11.84 -3.92 -18.56
C LYS A 13 11.58 -4.00 -17.07
N THR A 14 12.63 -4.26 -16.30
CA THR A 14 12.58 -4.26 -14.85
C THR A 14 13.02 -2.90 -14.31
N SER A 15 12.19 -2.32 -13.46
CA SER A 15 12.41 -1.01 -12.85
C SER A 15 11.87 -0.98 -11.44
N MET A 16 12.44 -0.13 -10.59
CA MET A 16 11.91 0.06 -9.25
C MET A 16 10.79 1.11 -9.27
N GLY A 17 9.75 0.89 -8.48
CA GLY A 17 8.62 1.80 -8.39
C GLY A 17 7.91 1.75 -7.04
N ILE A 18 7.09 2.76 -6.80
CA ILE A 18 6.26 2.82 -5.59
C ILE A 18 5.01 1.95 -5.77
N GLU A 19 4.83 0.99 -4.88
CA GLU A 19 3.59 0.24 -4.67
C GLU A 19 2.54 1.08 -3.94
N ARG A 20 1.43 1.37 -4.63
CA ARG A 20 0.29 2.06 -4.01
C ARG A 20 -0.20 1.20 -2.84
N SER A 21 -0.04 1.74 -1.65
CA SER A 21 -0.30 1.04 -0.39
C SER A 21 -0.88 2.02 0.62
N THR A 22 -1.67 1.52 1.55
CA THR A 22 -2.21 2.25 2.70
C THR A 22 -1.91 1.49 3.97
N PHE A 23 -1.59 2.23 5.03
CA PHE A 23 -1.29 1.67 6.34
C PHE A 23 -2.18 2.37 7.37
N VAL A 24 -2.79 1.59 8.25
CA VAL A 24 -3.48 2.10 9.43
C VAL A 24 -2.52 1.98 10.61
N ILE A 25 -2.35 3.08 11.33
CA ILE A 25 -1.40 3.22 12.43
C ILE A 25 -2.20 3.62 13.66
N ASP A 26 -2.04 2.89 14.75
CA ASP A 26 -2.71 3.20 16.02
C ASP A 26 -2.07 4.41 16.73
N ALA A 27 -2.65 4.80 17.87
CA ALA A 27 -2.15 5.92 18.67
C ALA A 27 -0.75 5.68 19.28
N GLU A 28 -0.31 4.43 19.36
CA GLU A 28 0.99 4.01 19.88
C GLU A 28 2.07 3.99 18.78
N GLY A 29 1.67 4.19 17.52
CA GLY A 29 2.55 4.19 16.36
C GLY A 29 2.74 2.81 15.73
N ASN A 30 1.97 1.80 16.13
CA ASN A 30 2.04 0.46 15.53
C ASN A 30 1.20 0.40 14.25
N VAL A 31 1.72 -0.30 13.24
CA VAL A 31 0.96 -0.59 12.02
C VAL A 31 -0.02 -1.73 12.32
N VAL A 32 -1.29 -1.40 12.51
CA VAL A 32 -2.36 -2.38 12.79
C VAL A 32 -2.96 -2.98 11.52
N LYS A 33 -2.79 -2.31 10.37
CA LYS A 33 -3.22 -2.84 9.07
C LYS A 33 -2.33 -2.34 7.94
N ALA A 34 -2.01 -3.23 7.01
CA ALA A 34 -1.27 -2.92 5.79
C ALA A 34 -2.05 -3.40 4.56
N MET A 35 -2.34 -2.47 3.65
CA MET A 35 -3.12 -2.71 2.43
C MET A 35 -2.20 -2.40 1.25
N ARG A 36 -1.91 -3.40 0.42
CA ARG A 36 -0.94 -3.30 -0.69
C ARG A 36 -1.61 -3.47 -2.03
N ARG A 37 -0.99 -2.94 -3.09
CA ARG A 37 -1.46 -3.04 -4.49
C ARG A 37 -2.94 -2.64 -4.63
N VAL A 38 -3.31 -1.56 -3.95
CA VAL A 38 -4.72 -1.14 -3.81
C VAL A 38 -5.24 -0.48 -5.10
N LYS A 39 -6.53 -0.63 -5.36
CA LYS A 39 -7.22 0.00 -6.50
C LYS A 39 -7.89 1.30 -6.04
N PRO A 40 -7.56 2.47 -6.63
CA PRO A 40 -8.08 3.75 -6.15
C PRO A 40 -9.61 3.80 -6.05
N ASP A 41 -10.31 3.23 -7.03
CA ASP A 41 -11.75 3.38 -7.20
C ASP A 41 -12.58 2.72 -6.09
N THR A 42 -12.06 1.68 -5.45
CA THR A 42 -12.79 0.93 -4.41
C THR A 42 -12.18 1.09 -3.02
N HIS A 43 -10.95 1.58 -2.93
CA HIS A 43 -10.14 1.50 -1.72
C HIS A 43 -10.60 2.42 -0.58
N ALA A 44 -11.29 3.52 -0.88
CA ALA A 44 -11.74 4.44 0.17
C ALA A 44 -12.68 3.77 1.19
N ALA A 45 -13.59 2.90 0.73
CA ALA A 45 -14.48 2.15 1.60
C ALA A 45 -13.74 1.12 2.46
N ASP A 46 -12.74 0.44 1.88
CA ASP A 46 -11.90 -0.52 2.59
C ASP A 46 -11.10 0.14 3.71
N VAL A 47 -10.61 1.37 3.47
CA VAL A 47 -9.90 2.16 4.48
C VAL A 47 -10.85 2.60 5.58
N LEU A 48 -12.05 3.08 5.24
CA LEU A 48 -13.03 3.49 6.24
C LEU A 48 -13.44 2.34 7.16
N ALA A 49 -13.61 1.13 6.61
CA ALA A 49 -13.90 -0.08 7.40
C ALA A 49 -12.71 -0.57 8.26
N ALA A 50 -11.53 0.06 8.12
CA ALA A 50 -10.32 -0.29 8.86
C ALA A 50 -9.95 0.70 9.97
N LEU A 51 -10.67 1.83 10.06
CA LEU A 51 -10.56 2.82 11.13
C LEU A 51 -11.45 2.43 12.31
#